data_AF-A0A239BIK2-F1
#
_entry.id   AF-A0A239BIK2-F1
#
_cell.length_a   1.000
_cell.length_b   1.000
_cell.length_c   1.000
_cell.angle_alpha   90.00
_cell.angle_beta   90.00
_cell.angle_gamma   90.00
#
_symmetry.space_group_name_H-M   'P 1'
#
loop_
_entity.id
_entity.type
_entity.pdbx_description
1 polymer ?
#
loop_
_entity_poly.entity_id
_entity_poly.type
_entity_poly.pdbx_seq_one_letter_code
_entity_poly.pdbx_strand_id
1 'polypeptide(L)'
;MTTVNKLEQALNSAKSLQADLKTFSMDTENQQAQQMFNQLSTNLENTVQMLQSRVDFVNSEEPQYLQEAMGMQPQNNQQQNKLQ
;
A
#
# COMPACT_ATOMS: atom_id res chain seq x y z
N MET A 1 -12.76 2.50 2.66
CA MET A 1 -11.39 2.07 2.26
C MET A 1 -11.48 1.45 0.88
N THR A 2 -10.85 2.08 -0.11
CA THR A 2 -10.72 1.55 -1.46
C THR A 2 -9.77 0.35 -1.49
N THR A 3 -9.73 -0.38 -2.60
CA THR A 3 -8.80 -1.50 -2.79
C THR A 3 -7.34 -1.05 -2.70
N VAL A 4 -7.01 0.12 -3.27
CA VAL A 4 -5.67 0.72 -3.15
C VAL A 4 -5.28 0.98 -1.70
N ASN A 5 -6.15 1.58 -0.88
CA ASN A 5 -5.83 1.88 0.52
C ASN A 5 -5.52 0.58 1.32
N LYS A 6 -6.19 -0.54 0.99
CA LYS A 6 -5.91 -1.84 1.62
C LYS A 6 -4.56 -2.41 1.16
N LEU A 7 -4.22 -2.26 -0.12
CA LEU A 7 -2.93 -2.69 -0.67
C LEU A 7 -1.77 -1.88 -0.09
N GLU A 8 -1.92 -0.56 0.02
CA GLU A 8 -0.93 0.32 0.65
C GLU A 8 -0.73 -0.03 2.13
N GLN A 9 -1.81 -0.29 2.87
CA GLN A 9 -1.71 -0.72 4.26
C GLN A 9 -0.94 -2.06 4.40
N ALA A 10 -1.20 -3.01 3.50
CA ALA A 10 -0.51 -4.30 3.49
C ALA A 10 0.98 -4.12 3.13
N LEU A 11 1.29 -3.31 2.13
CA LEU A 11 2.65 -2.96 1.73
C LEU A 11 3.43 -2.30 2.87
N ASN A 12 2.80 -1.34 3.56
CA ASN A 12 3.43 -0.66 4.69
C ASN A 12 3.69 -1.62 5.85
N SER A 13 2.73 -2.50 6.17
CA SER A 13 2.92 -3.54 7.18
C SER A 13 4.07 -4.49 6.84
N ALA A 14 4.20 -4.88 5.57
CA ALA A 14 5.29 -5.73 5.10
C ALA A 14 6.66 -5.02 5.19
N LYS A 15 6.74 -3.74 4.80
CA LYS A 15 7.96 -2.93 4.92
C LYS A 15 8.38 -2.76 6.39
N SER A 16 7.43 -2.50 7.29
CA SER A 16 7.71 -2.40 8.73
C SER A 16 8.25 -3.71 9.28
N LEU A 17 7.60 -4.84 8.97
CA LEU A 17 8.08 -6.15 9.40
C LEU A 17 9.49 -6.47 8.85
N GLN A 18 9.78 -6.11 7.60
CA GLN A 18 11.11 -6.29 7.02
C GLN A 18 12.18 -5.51 7.79
N ALA A 19 11.88 -4.26 8.14
CA ALA A 19 12.76 -3.41 8.93
C ALA A 19 12.95 -3.96 10.36
N ASP A 20 11.87 -4.40 11.00
CA ASP A 20 11.92 -5.02 12.34
C ASP A 20 12.80 -6.27 12.33
N LEU A 21 12.65 -7.16 11.34
CA LEU A 21 13.50 -8.34 11.18
C LEU A 21 14.98 -7.97 11.00
N LYS A 22 15.27 -6.93 10.23
CA LYS A 22 16.65 -6.45 10.07
C LYS A 22 17.22 -5.93 11.40
N THR A 23 16.44 -5.15 12.13
CA THR A 23 16.80 -4.67 13.47
C THR A 23 17.04 -5.83 14.44
N PHE A 24 16.14 -6.83 14.48
CA PHE A 24 16.32 -8.01 15.33
C PHE A 24 17.58 -8.81 15.00
N SER A 25 17.97 -8.86 13.72
CA SER A 25 19.22 -9.50 13.32
C SER A 25 20.47 -8.75 13.82
N MET A 26 20.38 -7.43 14.01
CA MET A 26 21.45 -6.59 14.54
C MET A 26 21.50 -6.63 16.07
N ASP A 27 20.35 -6.65 16.72
CA ASP A 27 20.23 -6.56 18.19
C ASP A 27 20.46 -7.90 18.88
N THR A 28 20.29 -9.02 18.17
CA THR A 28 20.45 -10.35 18.77
C THR A 28 21.92 -10.77 18.88
N GLU A 29 22.29 -11.28 20.05
CA GLU A 29 23.62 -11.90 20.28
C GLU A 29 23.68 -13.37 19.83
N ASN A 30 22.54 -13.98 19.51
CA ASN A 30 22.48 -15.36 19.06
C ASN A 30 22.76 -15.46 17.54
N GLN A 31 23.89 -16.10 17.18
CA GLN A 31 24.31 -16.23 15.79
C GLN A 31 23.29 -16.94 14.88
N GLN A 32 22.59 -17.95 15.39
CA GLN A 32 21.55 -18.65 14.62
C GLN A 32 20.33 -17.75 14.39
N ALA A 33 19.92 -17.00 15.41
CA ALA A 33 18.82 -16.04 15.30
C ALA A 33 19.17 -14.91 14.32
N GLN A 34 20.41 -14.40 14.35
CA GLN A 34 20.88 -13.39 13.41
C GLN A 34 20.76 -13.88 11.96
N GLN A 35 21.20 -15.12 11.67
CA GLN A 35 21.07 -15.71 10.33
C GLN A 35 19.60 -15.88 9.94
N MET A 36 18.77 -16.39 10.86
CA MET A 36 17.34 -16.57 10.63
C MET A 36 16.64 -15.25 10.31
N PHE A 37 16.84 -14.19 11.10
CA PHE A 37 16.21 -12.89 10.86
C PHE A 37 16.68 -12.23 9.57
N ASN A 38 17.98 -12.33 9.24
CA ASN A 38 18.48 -11.87 7.94
C ASN A 38 17.80 -12.61 6.77
N GLN A 39 17.70 -13.94 6.85
CA GLN A 39 17.02 -14.74 5.82
C GLN A 39 15.54 -14.36 5.69
N LEU A 40 14.83 -14.17 6.80
CA LEU A 40 13.44 -13.75 6.78
C LEU A 40 13.27 -12.35 6.16
N SER A 41 14.14 -11.40 6.50
CA SER A 41 14.13 -10.04 5.94
C SER A 41 14.39 -10.05 4.42
N THR A 42 15.36 -10.83 3.95
CA THR A 42 15.66 -11.02 2.52
C THR A 42 14.50 -11.69 1.79
N ASN A 43 13.91 -12.74 2.36
CA ASN A 43 12.78 -13.44 1.74
C ASN A 43 11.55 -12.52 1.61
N LEU A 44 11.35 -11.62 2.57
CA LEU A 44 10.24 -10.67 2.57
C LEU A 44 10.42 -9.56 1.51
N GLU A 45 11.65 -9.32 1.02
CA GLU A 45 11.94 -8.29 0.02
C GLU A 45 11.16 -8.52 -1.29
N ASN A 46 11.09 -9.78 -1.76
CA ASN A 46 10.31 -10.13 -2.93
C ASN A 46 8.81 -9.84 -2.75
N THR A 47 8.26 -10.14 -1.56
CA THR A 47 6.87 -9.83 -1.23
C THR A 47 6.61 -8.32 -1.26
N VAL A 48 7.51 -7.51 -0.69
CA VAL A 48 7.42 -6.04 -0.72
C VAL A 48 7.42 -5.53 -2.17
N GLN A 49 8.33 -6.03 -3.01
CA GLN A 49 8.42 -5.62 -4.42
C GLN A 49 7.16 -5.98 -5.21
N MET A 50 6.61 -7.18 -5.00
CA MET A 50 5.37 -7.62 -5.66
C MET A 50 4.16 -6.79 -5.21
N LEU A 51 4.05 -6.47 -3.91
CA LEU A 51 3.00 -5.61 -3.39
C LEU A 51 3.12 -4.18 -3.92
N GLN A 52 4.33 -3.63 -3.99
CA GLN A 52 4.59 -2.31 -4.58
C GLN A 52 4.14 -2.27 -6.04
N SER A 53 4.56 -3.26 -6.85
CA SER A 53 4.15 -3.35 -8.26
C SER A 53 2.62 -3.41 -8.42
N ARG A 54 1.93 -4.09 -7.50
CA ARG A 54 0.46 -4.16 -7.52
C ARG A 54 -0.18 -2.83 -7.14
N VAL A 55 0.34 -2.12 -6.15
CA VAL A 55 -0.11 -0.78 -5.75
C VAL A 55 0.04 0.17 -6.94
N ASP A 56 1.20 0.18 -7.59
CA ASP A 56 1.49 1.06 -8.72
C ASP A 56 0.55 0.81 -9.89
N PHE A 57 0.29 -0.48 -10.22
CA PHE A 57 -0.68 -0.86 -11.24
C PHE A 57 -2.10 -0.36 -10.92
N VAL A 58 -2.61 -0.61 -9.71
CA VAL A 58 -3.96 -0.19 -9.31
C VAL A 58 -4.09 1.34 -9.30
N ASN A 59 -3.05 2.05 -8.85
CA ASN A 59 -2.99 3.51 -8.93
C ASN A 59 -3.07 4.05 -10.37
N SER A 60 -2.51 3.32 -11.34
CA SER A 60 -2.57 3.71 -12.75
C SER A 60 -3.92 3.41 -13.42
N GLU A 61 -4.68 2.44 -12.91
CA GLU A 61 -5.94 1.96 -13.49
C GLU A 61 -7.19 2.66 -12.92
N GLU A 62 -7.10 3.38 -11.80
CA GLU A 62 -8.24 4.05 -11.15
C GLU A 62 -8.25 5.58 -11.36
N PRO A 63 -8.74 6.11 -12.52
CA PRO A 63 -8.95 7.55 -12.69
C PRO A 63 -10.03 8.14 -11.75
N GLN A 64 -10.87 7.30 -11.16
CA GLN A 64 -11.86 7.71 -10.15
C GLN A 64 -11.23 8.17 -8.83
N TYR A 65 -10.04 7.68 -8.45
CA TYR A 65 -9.35 8.15 -7.23
C TYR A 65 -8.92 9.62 -7.37
N LEU A 66 -8.50 10.01 -8.58
CA LEU A 66 -8.28 11.42 -8.93
C LEU A 66 -9.55 12.24 -8.73
N GLN A 67 -10.71 11.75 -9.14
CA GLN A 67 -11.98 12.50 -9.04
C GLN A 67 -12.48 12.61 -7.59
N GLU A 68 -12.35 11.53 -6.80
CA GLU A 68 -12.76 11.49 -5.40
C GLU A 68 -11.79 12.27 -4.50
N ALA A 69 -10.46 12.19 -4.76
CA ALA A 69 -9.44 12.97 -4.07
C ALA A 69 -9.42 14.46 -4.47
N MET A 70 -9.81 14.81 -5.71
CA MET A 70 -9.96 16.21 -6.14
C MET A 70 -11.29 16.84 -5.69
N GLY A 71 -12.12 16.15 -4.91
CA GLY A 71 -13.36 16.70 -4.35
C GLY A 71 -14.38 17.13 -5.42
N MET A 72 -14.30 16.58 -6.63
CA MET A 72 -15.25 16.88 -7.70
C MET A 72 -16.56 16.13 -7.44
N GLN A 73 -17.45 16.74 -6.65
CA GLN A 73 -18.85 16.33 -6.61
C GLN A 73 -19.46 16.52 -8.00
N PRO A 74 -20.22 15.53 -8.53
CA PRO A 74 -20.98 15.74 -9.75
C PRO A 74 -21.98 16.88 -9.53
N GLN A 75 -21.83 17.97 -10.28
CA GLN A 75 -22.82 19.03 -10.36
C GLN A 75 -24.12 18.44 -10.94
N ASN A 76 -25.09 18.16 -10.07
CA ASN A 76 -26.45 17.87 -10.48
C ASN A 76 -27.03 19.12 -11.16
N ASN A 77 -27.11 19.09 -12.50
CA ASN A 77 -27.85 20.06 -13.30
C ASN A 77 -29.36 19.94 -13.00
N GLN A 78 -29.83 20.55 -11.92
CA GLN A 78 -31.24 20.90 -11.74
C GLN A 78 -31.53 22.24 -12.42
N GLN A 79 -31.49 22.27 -13.75
CA GLN A 79 -32.08 23.34 -14.56
C GLN A 79 -32.86 22.73 -15.73
N GLN A 80 -34.01 22.13 -15.43
CA GLN A 80 -35.11 21.95 -16.38
C GLN A 80 -36.35 21.43 -15.64
N ASN A 81 -37.16 22.37 -15.12
CA ASN A 81 -38.63 22.29 -15.06
C ASN A 81 -39.22 23.33 -14.08
N LYS A 82 -39.03 24.61 -14.40
CA LYS A 82 -39.96 25.66 -13.99
C LYS A 82 -40.19 26.59 -15.18
N LEU A 83 -40.90 26.08 -16.19
CA LEU A 83 -41.57 26.86 -17.25
C LEU A 83 -42.48 25.91 -18.04
N GLN A 84 -43.57 25.49 -17.41
CA GLN A 84 -44.87 25.23 -18.02
C GLN A 84 -45.94 25.16 -16.94
#